data_AF-B8LDX8-F1
#
_entry.id   AF-B8LDX8-F1
#
_cell.length_a   1.000
_cell.length_b   1.000
_cell.length_c   1.000
_cell.angle_alpha   90.00
_cell.angle_beta   90.00
_cell.angle_gamma   90.00
#
_symmetry.space_group_name_H-M   'P 1'
#
loop_
_entity.id
_entity.type
_entity.pdbx_description
1 polymer ?
#
loop_
_entity_poly.entity_id
_entity_poly.type
_entity_poly.pdbx_seq_one_letter_code
_entity_poly.pdbx_strand_id
1 'polypeptide(L)' 'NKLSRPIFVPIPKISDIGLIDSPLVTGITAVDALTPIGKGQNMLVIGNQEP' A
#
# COMPACT_ATOMS: atom_id res chain seq x y z
N ASN A 1 -9.59 -25.42 -11.71
CA ASN A 1 -10.31 -24.12 -11.76
C ASN A 1 -9.35 -22.97 -11.85
N LYS A 2 -9.06 -22.49 -13.08
CA LYS A 2 -8.22 -21.30 -13.29
C LYS A 2 -9.08 -20.06 -12.99
N LEU A 3 -8.86 -19.43 -11.84
CA LEU A 3 -9.41 -18.12 -11.52
C LEU A 3 -8.68 -17.07 -12.38
N SER A 4 -9.20 -16.74 -13.56
CA SER A 4 -8.64 -15.67 -14.39
C SER A 4 -9.25 -14.33 -13.99
N ARG A 5 -8.47 -13.43 -13.38
CA ARG A 5 -8.84 -12.04 -13.15
C ARG A 5 -8.29 -11.17 -14.28
N PRO A 6 -9.10 -10.27 -14.89
CA PRO A 6 -8.63 -9.38 -15.95
C PRO A 6 -7.57 -8.39 -15.44
N ILE A 7 -6.63 -8.02 -16.32
CA ILE A 7 -5.56 -7.04 -16.02
C ILE A 7 -6.16 -5.64 -15.84
N PHE A 8 -7.05 -5.24 -16.76
CA PHE A 8 -7.69 -3.94 -16.73
C PHE A 8 -9.06 -4.06 -16.06
N VAL A 9 -9.22 -3.36 -14.94
CA VAL A 9 -10.48 -3.24 -14.21
C VAL A 9 -10.65 -1.79 -13.75
N PRO A 10 -11.88 -1.28 -13.65
CA PRO A 10 -12.12 0.03 -13.05
C PRO A 10 -11.66 0.03 -11.59
N ILE A 11 -11.30 1.20 -11.09
CA ILE A 11 -11.03 1.40 -9.67
C ILE A 11 -12.31 1.18 -8.83
N PRO A 12 -12.19 0.86 -7.53
CA PRO A 12 -13.34 0.86 -6.61
C PRO A 12 -14.06 2.21 -6.60
N LYS A 13 -15.37 2.19 -6.34
CA LYS A 13 -16.14 3.44 -6.17
C LYS A 13 -15.74 4.12 -4.86
N ILE A 14 -15.93 5.43 -4.77
CA ILE A 14 -15.63 6.20 -3.53
C ILE A 14 -16.39 5.63 -2.32
N SER A 15 -17.64 5.18 -2.51
CA SER A 15 -18.45 4.56 -1.45
C SER A 15 -17.85 3.27 -0.89
N ASP A 16 -17.02 2.59 -1.67
CA ASP A 16 -16.44 1.28 -1.35
C ASP A 16 -15.05 1.44 -0.71
N ILE A 17 -14.50 2.67 -0.68
CA ILE A 17 -13.19 2.99 -0.10
C ILE A 17 -13.39 3.28 1.39
N GLY A 18 -12.89 2.39 2.24
CA GLY A 18 -12.83 2.58 3.69
C GLY A 18 -11.71 3.51 4.13
N LEU A 19 -11.75 3.93 5.40
CA LEU A 19 -10.65 4.63 6.04
C LEU A 19 -9.43 3.71 6.18
N ILE A 20 -8.24 4.29 6.08
CA ILE A 20 -6.99 3.60 6.40
C ILE A 20 -6.76 3.75 7.91
N ASP A 21 -7.13 2.73 8.68
CA ASP A 21 -7.11 2.75 10.16
C ASP A 21 -6.28 1.61 10.78
N SER A 22 -5.70 0.75 9.95
CA SER A 22 -5.00 -0.46 10.37
C SER A 22 -3.55 -0.42 9.88
N PRO A 23 -2.55 -0.67 10.74
CA PRO A 23 -1.15 -0.59 10.35
C PRO A 23 -0.74 -1.74 9.42
N LEU A 24 0.12 -1.43 8.44
CA LEU A 24 0.95 -2.38 7.70
C LEU A 24 2.37 -2.30 8.29
N VAL A 25 2.67 -3.18 9.23
CA VAL A 25 3.95 -3.19 9.94
C VAL A 25 5.06 -3.65 8.99
N THR A 26 6.09 -2.84 8.82
CA THR A 26 7.23 -3.15 7.94
C THR A 26 8.34 -3.91 8.67
N GLY A 27 8.44 -3.74 9.99
CA GLY A 27 9.54 -4.26 10.81
C GLY A 27 10.79 -3.38 10.79
N ILE A 28 10.77 -2.26 10.07
CA ILE A 28 11.86 -1.28 10.04
C ILE A 28 11.50 -0.16 11.02
N THR A 29 12.19 -0.08 12.16
CA THR A 29 11.89 0.88 13.22
C THR A 29 11.80 2.32 12.71
N ALA A 30 12.71 2.73 11.83
CA ALA A 30 12.71 4.08 11.27
C ALA A 30 11.43 4.38 10.47
N VAL A 31 10.94 3.42 9.68
CA VAL A 31 9.72 3.57 8.88
C VAL A 31 8.50 3.51 9.80
N ASP A 32 8.40 2.47 10.63
CA ASP A 32 7.21 2.24 11.48
C ASP A 32 7.01 3.34 12.52
N ALA A 33 8.08 3.97 13.01
CA ALA A 33 8.00 5.04 14.01
C ALA A 33 7.82 6.44 13.40
N LEU A 34 8.51 6.75 12.29
CA LEU A 34 8.55 8.11 11.74
C LEU A 34 7.57 8.33 10.59
N THR A 35 7.35 7.29 9.77
CA THR A 35 6.51 7.36 8.55
C THR A 35 5.68 6.07 8.43
N PRO A 36 4.74 5.81 9.36
CA PRO A 36 3.99 4.56 9.38
C PRO A 36 3.16 4.37 8.10
N ILE A 37 2.99 3.12 7.68
CA ILE A 37 2.19 2.74 6.52
C ILE A 37 0.88 2.11 6.99
N GLY A 38 -0.26 2.59 6.50
CA GLY A 38 -1.55 1.94 6.73
C GLY A 38 -1.93 0.94 5.63
N LYS A 39 -2.74 -0.07 5.97
CA LYS A 39 -3.29 -1.03 4.99
C LYS A 39 -4.20 -0.31 4.01
N GLY A 40 -3.87 -0.39 2.71
CA GLY A 40 -4.57 0.31 1.63
C GLY A 40 -3.97 1.68 1.27
N GLN A 41 -2.92 2.12 1.96
CA GLN A 41 -2.15 3.31 1.59
C GLN A 41 -1.17 3.01 0.46
N ASN A 42 -0.99 3.96 -0.47
CA ASN A 42 0.10 3.94 -1.44
C ASN A 42 1.30 4.69 -0.85
N MET A 43 2.45 4.04 -0.76
CA MET A 43 3.70 4.67 -0.31
C MET A 43 4.76 4.62 -1.42
N LEU A 44 5.34 5.77 -1.74
CA LEU A 44 6.46 5.91 -2.66
C LEU A 44 7.77 5.73 -1.88
N VAL A 45 8.64 4.85 -2.36
CA VAL A 45 10.02 4.69 -1.84
C VAL A 45 10.98 5.15 -2.92
N ILE A 46 11.80 6.15 -2.60
CA ILE A 46 12.82 6.69 -3.50
C ILE A 46 14.17 6.71 -2.79
N GLY A 47 15.22 6.51 -3.55
CA GLY A 47 16.60 6.58 -3.11
C GLY A 47 17.51 6.77 -4.32
N ASN A 48 18.71 7.30 -4.08
CA ASN A 48 19.73 7.38 -5.10
C ASN A 48 20.53 6.07 -5.13
N GLN A 49 21.16 5.77 -6.27
CA GLN A 49 22.12 4.67 -6.31
C GLN A 49 23.39 5.09 -5.55
N GLU A 50 23.82 4.27 -4.60
CA GLU A 50 25.16 4.35 -4.05
C GLU A 50 26.15 3.77 -5.08
N PRO A 51 27.37 4.33 -5.20
CA PRO A 51 28.39 3.84 -6.14
C PRO A 51 28.89 2.42 -5.80
#